data_AF-A0A239TN23-F1
#
_entry.id   AF-A0A239TN23-F1
#
_cell.length_a   1.000
_cell.length_b   1.000
_cell.length_c   1.000
_cell.angle_alpha   90.00
_cell.angle_beta   90.00
_cell.angle_gamma   90.00
#
_symmetry.space_group_name_H-M   'P 1'
#
loop_
_entity.id
_entity.type
_entity.pdbx_description
1 polymer ?
#
loop_
_entity_poly.entity_id
_entity_poly.type
_entity_poly.pdbx_seq_one_letter_code
_entity_poly.pdbx_strand_id
1 'polypeptide(L)'
;MPWTLDDYPNTWKNMDELERKKAIDIANAMLEDGYEEGRAIPIATEQAENWYKDATKKELDELKHKDVTKHQKDKDANPELNENDVEVYKEDGKWKVRTYGAKRAADDYDNKEEAVKRAEHIADNRGTKVHVKKADE
;
A
#
# COMPACT_ATOMS: atom_id res chain seq x y z
N MET A 1 -3.55 -19.75 -0.13
CA MET A 1 -2.71 -20.27 0.98
C MET A 1 -1.64 -19.24 1.23
N PRO A 2 -1.27 -18.93 2.49
CA PRO A 2 -0.21 -17.97 2.78
C PRO A 2 1.15 -18.54 2.37
N TRP A 3 2.06 -17.66 1.94
CA TRP A 3 3.45 -18.03 1.70
C TRP A 3 4.18 -18.35 3.02
N THR A 4 5.19 -19.20 2.93
CA THR A 4 6.02 -19.63 4.07
C THR A 4 7.49 -19.50 3.72
N LEU A 5 8.39 -19.77 4.68
CA LEU A 5 9.83 -19.79 4.39
C LEU A 5 10.28 -20.97 3.52
N ASP A 6 9.41 -21.96 3.30
CA ASP A 6 9.67 -23.11 2.44
C ASP A 6 8.91 -23.04 1.10
N ASP A 7 7.85 -22.23 1.04
CA ASP A 7 6.98 -22.07 -0.12
C ASP A 7 6.65 -20.59 -0.36
N TYR A 8 7.44 -19.96 -1.22
CA TYR A 8 7.39 -18.53 -1.51
C TYR A 8 7.68 -18.23 -3.00
N PRO A 9 7.31 -17.05 -3.52
CA PRO A 9 7.57 -16.65 -4.90
C PRO A 9 9.06 -16.66 -5.27
N ASN A 10 9.37 -17.07 -6.50
CA ASN A 10 10.74 -17.12 -7.00
C ASN A 10 11.51 -15.78 -6.92
N THR A 11 10.80 -14.65 -6.89
CA THR A 11 11.37 -13.31 -6.72
C THR A 11 12.17 -13.17 -5.42
N TRP A 12 11.84 -13.94 -4.37
CA TRP A 12 12.49 -13.84 -3.06
C TRP A 12 13.58 -14.89 -2.82
N LYS A 13 13.90 -15.71 -3.82
CA LYS A 13 14.90 -16.79 -3.69
C LYS A 13 16.30 -16.30 -3.31
N ASN A 14 16.66 -15.10 -3.74
CA ASN A 14 17.99 -14.52 -3.54
C ASN A 14 18.03 -13.45 -2.43
N MET A 15 16.93 -13.24 -1.70
CA MET A 15 16.88 -12.30 -0.57
C MET A 15 17.50 -12.92 0.68
N ASP A 16 17.98 -12.08 1.60
CA ASP A 16 18.40 -12.53 2.92
C ASP A 16 17.22 -13.18 3.67
N GLU A 17 17.48 -14.14 4.55
CA GLU A 17 16.41 -14.91 5.19
C GLU A 17 15.40 -14.03 5.94
N LEU A 18 15.88 -13.02 6.67
CA LEU A 18 15.04 -12.10 7.45
C LEU A 18 14.30 -11.10 6.56
N GLU A 19 14.95 -10.65 5.50
CA GLU A 19 14.37 -9.78 4.49
C GLU A 19 13.24 -10.52 3.74
N ARG A 20 13.49 -11.75 3.28
CA ARG A 20 12.48 -12.65 2.72
C ARG A 20 11.35 -12.90 3.70
N LYS A 21 11.66 -13.18 4.98
CA LYS A 21 10.64 -13.39 6.01
C LYS A 21 9.75 -12.16 6.16
N LYS A 22 10.34 -10.95 6.08
CA LYS A 22 9.59 -9.70 6.12
C LYS A 22 8.71 -9.53 4.89
N ALA A 23 9.22 -9.85 3.70
CA ALA A 23 8.43 -9.81 2.47
C ALA A 23 7.22 -10.76 2.56
N ILE A 24 7.43 -12.00 3.03
CA ILE A 24 6.34 -12.97 3.27
C ILE A 24 5.31 -12.39 4.25
N ASP A 25 5.75 -11.83 5.38
CA ASP A 25 4.87 -11.23 6.41
C ASP A 25 3.97 -10.12 5.84
N ILE A 26 4.56 -9.21 5.07
CA ILE A 26 3.82 -8.09 4.46
C ILE A 26 2.86 -8.62 3.38
N ALA A 27 3.36 -9.49 2.50
CA ALA A 27 2.59 -9.95 1.37
C ALA A 27 1.40 -10.83 1.82
N ASN A 28 1.58 -11.69 2.82
CA ASN A 28 0.49 -12.46 3.41
C ASN A 28 -0.58 -11.56 4.05
N ALA A 29 -0.17 -10.48 4.74
CA ALA A 29 -1.12 -9.48 5.25
C ALA A 29 -1.92 -8.83 4.12
N MET A 30 -1.25 -8.44 3.02
CA MET A 30 -1.92 -7.87 1.85
C MET A 30 -2.89 -8.86 1.19
N LEU A 31 -2.50 -10.13 1.05
CA LEU A 31 -3.38 -11.16 0.49
C LEU A 31 -4.63 -11.37 1.37
N GLU A 32 -4.46 -11.38 2.70
CA GLU A 32 -5.56 -11.47 3.65
C GLU A 32 -6.53 -10.27 3.52
N ASP A 33 -6.00 -9.08 3.25
CA ASP A 33 -6.77 -7.87 2.97
C ASP A 33 -7.45 -7.88 1.58
N GLY A 34 -7.10 -8.83 0.71
CA GLY A 34 -7.70 -9.04 -0.61
C GLY A 34 -6.90 -8.44 -1.77
N TYR A 35 -5.63 -8.09 -1.57
CA TYR A 35 -4.75 -7.73 -2.68
C TYR A 35 -4.45 -8.95 -3.55
N GLU A 36 -4.26 -8.74 -4.85
CA GLU A 36 -3.76 -9.77 -5.76
C GLU A 36 -2.26 -9.98 -5.58
N GLU A 37 -1.79 -11.21 -5.79
CA GLU A 37 -0.36 -11.58 -5.68
C GLU A 37 0.54 -10.69 -6.54
N GLY A 38 0.10 -10.37 -7.76
CA GLY A 38 0.85 -9.52 -8.69
C GLY A 38 1.11 -8.11 -8.16
N ARG A 39 0.24 -7.58 -7.28
CA ARG A 39 0.46 -6.30 -6.58
C ARG A 39 1.17 -6.50 -5.24
N ALA A 40 0.79 -7.53 -4.49
CA ALA A 40 1.34 -7.79 -3.17
C ALA A 40 2.85 -8.09 -3.21
N ILE A 41 3.33 -8.89 -4.18
CA ILE A 41 4.73 -9.30 -4.28
C ILE A 41 5.68 -8.09 -4.44
N PRO A 42 5.55 -7.21 -5.45
CA PRO A 42 6.47 -6.09 -5.62
C PRO A 42 6.40 -5.10 -4.44
N ILE A 43 5.21 -4.80 -3.93
CA ILE A 43 5.03 -3.87 -2.79
C ILE A 43 5.69 -4.44 -1.54
N ALA A 44 5.47 -5.73 -1.24
CA ALA A 44 6.08 -6.39 -0.10
C ALA A 44 7.61 -6.48 -0.24
N THR A 45 8.13 -6.66 -1.46
CA THR A 45 9.56 -6.69 -1.75
C THR A 45 10.19 -5.34 -1.40
N GLU A 46 9.65 -4.24 -1.94
CA GLU A 46 10.16 -2.88 -1.67
C GLU A 46 10.08 -2.52 -0.18
N GLN A 47 8.95 -2.82 0.47
CA GLN A 47 8.79 -2.54 1.90
C GLN A 47 9.73 -3.37 2.77
N ALA A 48 9.96 -4.64 2.41
CA ALA A 48 10.89 -5.50 3.13
C ALA A 48 12.34 -5.04 2.97
N GLU A 49 12.77 -4.69 1.76
CA GLU A 49 14.10 -4.14 1.47
C GLU A 49 14.36 -2.87 2.29
N ASN A 50 13.40 -1.94 2.30
CA ASN A 50 13.52 -0.68 3.03
C ASN A 50 13.54 -0.92 4.54
N TRP A 51 12.64 -1.76 5.05
CA TRP A 51 12.64 -2.11 6.47
C TRP A 51 13.95 -2.78 6.90
N TYR A 52 14.47 -3.72 6.10
CA TYR A 52 15.66 -4.49 6.47
C TYR A 52 16.92 -3.64 6.54
N LYS A 53 17.04 -2.60 5.70
CA LYS A 53 18.17 -1.64 5.73
C LYS A 53 18.24 -0.86 7.05
N ASP A 54 17.08 -0.54 7.63
CA ASP A 54 16.97 0.29 8.84
C ASP A 54 16.66 -0.53 10.12
N ALA A 55 16.37 -1.83 9.98
CA ALA A 55 15.91 -2.68 11.07
C ALA A 55 16.95 -2.81 12.19
N THR A 56 16.48 -2.63 13.42
CA THR A 56 17.29 -2.86 14.62
C THR A 56 17.40 -4.36 14.93
N LYS A 57 18.43 -4.75 15.68
CA LYS A 57 18.60 -6.14 16.14
C LYS A 57 17.36 -6.69 16.87
N LYS A 58 16.65 -5.82 17.61
CA LYS A 58 15.43 -6.20 18.32
C LYS A 58 14.31 -6.55 17.35
N GLU A 59 14.07 -5.72 16.34
CA GLU A 59 13.03 -5.97 15.33
C GLU A 59 13.33 -7.21 14.49
N LEU A 60 14.61 -7.43 14.15
CA LEU A 60 15.06 -8.65 13.49
C LEU A 60 14.78 -9.89 14.33
N ASP A 61 15.00 -9.82 15.65
CA ASP A 61 14.73 -10.91 16.59
C ASP A 61 13.23 -11.18 16.76
N GLU A 62 12.42 -10.13 16.89
CA GLU A 62 10.96 -10.25 16.92
C GLU A 62 10.42 -10.91 15.65
N LEU A 63 10.93 -10.53 14.47
CA LEU A 63 10.52 -11.14 13.21
C LEU A 63 10.92 -12.62 13.13
N LYS A 64 12.08 -13.02 13.66
CA LYS A 64 12.49 -14.44 13.70
C LYS A 64 11.47 -15.31 14.42
N HIS A 65 10.89 -14.82 15.51
CA HIS A 65 9.93 -15.57 16.31
C HIS A 65 8.46 -15.38 15.88
N LYS A 66 8.19 -14.41 15.00
CA LYS A 66 6.85 -14.16 14.47
C LYS A 66 6.37 -15.29 13.55
N ASP A 67 5.10 -15.66 13.73
CA ASP A 67 4.34 -16.47 12.78
C ASP A 67 3.77 -15.56 11.66
N VAL A 68 4.39 -15.65 10.49
CA VAL A 68 4.09 -14.81 9.32
C VAL A 68 2.94 -15.35 8.46
N THR A 69 2.32 -16.47 8.86
CA THR A 69 1.23 -17.10 8.10
C THR A 69 -0.15 -16.68 8.59
N LYS A 70 -0.21 -16.00 9.75
CA LYS A 70 -1.45 -15.61 10.41
C LYS A 70 -1.62 -14.11 10.40
N HIS A 71 -2.60 -13.68 9.63
CA HIS A 71 -3.06 -12.30 9.59
C HIS A 71 -4.56 -12.26 9.80
N GLN A 72 -5.05 -11.16 10.35
CA GLN A 72 -6.47 -10.89 10.41
C GLN A 72 -6.78 -9.85 9.35
N LYS A 73 -7.78 -10.12 8.53
CA LYS A 73 -8.26 -9.17 7.55
C LYS A 73 -8.65 -7.86 8.20
N ASP A 74 -8.08 -6.76 7.72
CA ASP A 74 -8.54 -5.43 8.08
C ASP A 74 -9.91 -5.18 7.42
N LYS A 75 -10.90 -4.78 8.23
CA LYS A 75 -12.26 -4.52 7.76
C LYS A 75 -12.37 -3.24 6.95
N ASP A 76 -11.42 -2.32 7.15
CA ASP A 76 -11.35 -1.06 6.44
C ASP A 76 -10.45 -1.16 5.18
N ALA A 77 -9.74 -2.27 4.99
CA ALA A 77 -8.98 -2.50 3.77
C ALA A 77 -9.91 -2.61 2.56
N ASN A 78 -9.60 -1.84 1.52
CA ASN A 78 -10.32 -1.85 0.26
C ASN A 78 -9.34 -1.72 -0.92
N PRO A 79 -8.56 -2.79 -1.21
CA PRO A 79 -7.54 -2.78 -2.26
C PRO A 79 -8.11 -2.49 -3.66
N GLU A 80 -9.36 -2.85 -3.91
CA GLU A 80 -10.07 -2.62 -5.19
C GLU A 80 -10.15 -1.13 -5.54
N LEU A 81 -10.16 -0.23 -4.54
CA LEU A 81 -10.12 1.21 -4.80
C LEU A 81 -8.90 1.63 -5.61
N ASN A 82 -7.79 0.88 -5.56
CA ASN A 82 -6.60 1.22 -6.36
C ASN A 82 -6.85 1.15 -7.88
N GLU A 83 -7.98 0.61 -8.34
CA GLU A 83 -8.40 0.59 -9.75
C GLU A 83 -9.25 1.80 -10.15
N ASN A 84 -9.69 2.58 -9.16
CA ASN A 84 -10.54 3.72 -9.39
C ASN A 84 -9.73 4.99 -9.67
N ASP A 85 -10.34 5.87 -10.45
CA ASP A 85 -9.83 7.21 -10.70
C ASP A 85 -9.69 8.02 -9.39
N VAL A 86 -8.80 9.00 -9.42
CA VAL A 86 -8.56 9.92 -8.31
C VAL A 86 -9.33 11.20 -8.55
N GLU A 87 -9.99 11.74 -7.53
CA GLU A 87 -10.68 13.02 -7.62
C GLU A 87 -10.10 14.06 -6.66
N VAL A 88 -10.04 15.30 -7.16
CA VAL A 88 -9.66 16.50 -6.42
C VAL A 88 -10.90 17.35 -6.25
N TYR A 89 -11.25 17.69 -5.01
CA TYR A 89 -12.46 18.45 -4.69
C TYR A 89 -12.20 19.44 -3.55
N LYS A 90 -13.04 20.48 -3.45
CA LYS A 90 -12.94 21.47 -2.38
C LYS A 90 -14.01 21.20 -1.33
N GLU A 91 -13.62 21.13 -0.06
CA GLU A 91 -14.51 20.92 1.09
C GLU A 91 -13.91 21.61 2.32
N ASP A 92 -14.72 22.34 3.08
CA ASP A 92 -14.30 23.10 4.27
C ASP A 92 -13.12 24.07 4.01
N GLY A 93 -13.07 24.67 2.82
CA GLY A 93 -12.00 25.58 2.43
C GLY A 93 -10.70 24.92 1.99
N LYS A 94 -10.59 23.59 2.09
CA LYS A 94 -9.40 22.81 1.69
C LYS A 94 -9.61 22.03 0.41
N TRP A 95 -8.54 21.83 -0.34
CA TRP A 95 -8.49 20.94 -1.49
C TRP A 95 -8.13 19.53 -1.04
N LYS A 96 -9.09 18.61 -1.18
CA LYS A 96 -8.96 17.22 -0.75
C LYS A 96 -8.76 16.32 -1.96
N VAL A 97 -7.90 15.31 -1.80
CA VAL A 97 -7.64 14.26 -2.78
C VAL A 97 -8.26 12.98 -2.26
N ARG A 98 -9.09 12.30 -3.06
CA ARG A 98 -9.59 10.97 -2.69
C ARG A 98 -9.68 10.08 -3.91
N THR A 99 -9.58 8.78 -3.69
CA THR A 99 -9.95 7.79 -4.69
C THR A 99 -11.47 7.79 -4.87
N TYR A 100 -11.96 7.66 -6.09
CA TYR A 100 -13.40 7.58 -6.35
C TYR A 100 -14.01 6.38 -5.62
N GLY A 101 -15.15 6.60 -4.94
CA GLY A 101 -15.80 5.61 -4.08
C GLY A 101 -15.20 5.49 -2.66
N ALA A 102 -14.10 6.18 -2.35
CA ALA A 102 -13.56 6.21 -0.99
C ALA A 102 -14.42 7.09 -0.06
N LYS A 103 -14.55 6.64 1.20
CA LYS A 103 -15.30 7.38 2.24
C LYS A 103 -14.57 8.61 2.77
N ARG A 104 -13.23 8.61 2.71
CA ARG A 104 -12.37 9.65 3.30
C ARG A 104 -11.38 10.16 2.24
N ALA A 105 -10.94 11.40 2.44
CA ALA A 105 -9.80 11.93 1.71
C ALA A 105 -8.53 11.17 2.08
N ALA A 106 -7.64 10.97 1.09
CA ALA A 106 -6.29 10.48 1.31
C ALA A 106 -5.41 11.60 1.90
N ASP A 107 -5.52 12.80 1.33
CA ASP A 107 -4.72 13.97 1.69
C ASP A 107 -5.55 15.26 1.54
N ASP A 108 -5.22 16.30 2.31
CA ASP A 108 -5.79 17.64 2.21
C ASP A 108 -4.71 18.72 2.08
N TYR A 109 -5.02 19.76 1.29
CA TYR A 109 -4.10 20.84 0.92
C TYR A 109 -4.80 22.18 0.95
N ASP A 110 -4.05 23.25 1.21
CA ASP A 110 -4.57 24.61 1.12
C ASP A 110 -4.66 25.09 -0.35
N ASN A 111 -3.78 24.56 -1.20
CA ASN A 111 -3.68 24.94 -2.61
C ASN A 111 -4.18 23.84 -3.56
N LYS A 112 -4.91 24.26 -4.60
CA LYS A 112 -5.40 23.37 -5.66
C LYS A 112 -4.27 22.67 -6.40
N GLU A 113 -3.21 23.40 -6.72
CA GLU A 113 -2.11 22.87 -7.54
C GLU A 113 -1.40 21.71 -6.84
N GLU A 114 -1.23 21.79 -5.52
CA GLU A 114 -0.62 20.71 -4.73
C GLU A 114 -1.52 19.47 -4.68
N ALA A 115 -2.83 19.67 -4.48
CA ALA A 115 -3.80 18.58 -4.52
C ALA A 115 -3.84 17.89 -5.90
N VAL A 116 -3.76 18.66 -7.00
CA VAL A 116 -3.72 18.12 -8.36
C VAL A 116 -2.43 17.33 -8.60
N LYS A 117 -1.26 17.88 -8.24
CA LYS A 117 0.02 17.15 -8.36
C LYS A 117 0.00 15.85 -7.57
N ARG A 118 -0.56 15.86 -6.36
CA ARG A 118 -0.73 14.66 -5.56
C ARG A 118 -1.63 13.65 -6.25
N ALA A 119 -2.77 14.09 -6.77
CA ALA A 119 -3.70 13.22 -7.47
C ALA A 119 -3.09 12.60 -8.73
N GLU A 120 -2.34 13.37 -9.52
CA GLU A 120 -1.62 12.91 -10.70
C GLU A 120 -0.59 11.83 -10.33
N HIS A 121 0.23 12.08 -9.30
CA HIS A 121 1.18 11.08 -8.81
C HIS A 121 0.50 9.76 -8.39
N ILE A 122 -0.63 9.84 -7.70
CA ILE A 122 -1.39 8.65 -7.31
C ILE A 122 -1.95 7.92 -8.53
N ALA A 123 -2.53 8.67 -9.47
CA ALA A 123 -3.15 8.13 -10.68
C ALA A 123 -2.11 7.47 -11.60
N ASP A 124 -0.94 8.10 -11.79
CA ASP A 124 0.16 7.58 -12.60
C ASP A 124 0.69 6.25 -12.04
N ASN A 125 0.88 6.17 -10.72
CA ASN A 125 1.32 4.93 -10.06
C ASN A 125 0.30 3.79 -10.15
N ARG A 126 -0.98 4.12 -10.36
CA ARG A 126 -2.08 3.15 -10.45
C ARG A 126 -2.58 2.90 -11.87
N GLY A 127 -2.12 3.69 -12.84
CA GLY A 127 -2.64 3.67 -14.21
C GLY A 127 -4.09 4.17 -14.33
N THR A 128 -4.54 5.04 -13.43
CA THR A 128 -5.90 5.61 -13.41
C THR A 128 -5.91 7.08 -13.85
N LYS A 129 -7.06 7.75 -13.81
CA LYS A 129 -7.20 9.15 -14.24
C LYS A 129 -7.47 10.08 -13.07
N VAL A 130 -7.23 11.37 -13.29
CA VAL A 130 -7.55 12.45 -12.33
C VAL A 130 -8.78 13.23 -12.79
N HIS A 131 -9.73 13.42 -11.87
CA HIS A 131 -10.90 14.27 -12.05
C HIS A 131 -10.86 15.45 -11.09
N VAL A 132 -10.74 16.66 -11.61
CA VAL A 132 -10.77 17.87 -10.80
C VAL A 132 -12.19 18.42 -10.79
N LYS A 133 -12.88 18.31 -9.66
CA LYS A 133 -14.19 18.92 -9.47
C LYS A 133 -14.08 20.44 -9.48
N LYS A 134 -15.04 21.09 -10.14
CA LYS A 134 -15.23 22.53 -9.97
C LYS A 134 -15.63 22.76 -8.51
N ALA A 135 -15.04 23.77 -7.88
CA ALA A 135 -15.58 24.23 -6.61
C ALA A 135 -16.96 24.80 -6.92
N ASP A 136 -18.01 24.24 -6.34
CA ASP A 136 -19.29 24.93 -6.28
C ASP A 136 -19.07 26.20 -5.45
N GLU A 137 -19.34 27.35 -6.06
CA GLU A 137 -19.17 28.69 -5.50
C GLU A 137 -20.36 29.06 -4.62
#